data_AF-A0A939FHC5-F1
#
_entry.id   AF-A0A939FHC5-F1
#
_cell.length_a   1.000
_cell.length_b   1.000
_cell.length_c   1.000
_cell.angle_alpha   90.00
_cell.angle_beta   90.00
_cell.angle_gamma   90.00
#
_symmetry.space_group_name_H-M   'P 1'
#
loop_
_entity.id
_entity.type
_entity.pdbx_description
1 polymer ?
#
loop_
_entity_poly.entity_id
_entity_poly.type
_entity_poly.pdbx_seq_one_letter_code
_entity_poly.pdbx_strand_id
1 'polypeptide(L)' 'IVGLCDGAGARIQEGVTALAGYGGIFQRNVRNSGVIPQISVMMGPCAGGAAYSPALTDFVFMVRGTSQMFIT' A
#
# COMPACT_ATOMS: atom_id res chain seq x y z
N ILE A 1 8.84 -4.70 -8.89
CA ILE A 1 8.17 -3.37 -8.87
C ILE A 1 8.57 -2.64 -7.60
N VAL A 2 8.67 -1.30 -7.65
CA VAL A 2 8.93 -0.46 -6.48
C VAL A 2 7.76 0.50 -6.31
N GLY A 3 7.10 0.47 -5.16
CA GLY A 3 6.01 1.37 -4.79
C GLY A 3 6.48 2.44 -3.81
N LEU A 4 6.23 3.71 -4.13
CA LEU A 4 6.48 4.84 -3.23
C LEU A 4 5.14 5.27 -2.62
N CYS A 5 4.98 5.09 -1.32
CA CYS A 5 3.72 5.28 -0.62
C CYS A 5 3.72 6.56 0.20
N ASP A 6 2.81 7.46 -0.16
CA ASP A 6 2.51 8.70 0.56
C ASP A 6 1.05 9.08 0.26
N GLY A 7 0.12 8.70 1.16
CA GLY A 7 -1.31 8.89 0.96
C GLY A 7 -2.17 8.53 2.18
N ALA A 8 -3.24 9.29 2.38
CA ALA A 8 -4.13 9.19 3.54
C ALA A 8 -5.18 8.05 3.46
N GLY A 9 -5.09 7.13 2.47
CA GLY A 9 -6.02 6.01 2.31
C GLY A 9 -6.99 6.19 1.14
N ALA A 10 -8.22 5.69 1.28
CA ALA A 10 -9.24 5.72 0.23
C ALA A 10 -9.81 7.12 0.03
N ARG A 11 -10.06 7.51 -1.22
CA ARG A 11 -10.82 8.73 -1.51
C ARG A 11 -12.30 8.49 -1.21
N ILE A 12 -12.79 9.04 -0.11
CA ILE A 12 -14.14 8.81 0.43
C ILE A 12 -15.24 9.12 -0.60
N GLN A 13 -15.06 10.17 -1.39
CA GLN A 13 -16.02 10.63 -2.38
C GLN A 13 -16.28 9.60 -3.49
N GLU A 14 -15.33 8.68 -3.73
CA GLU A 14 -15.44 7.61 -4.72
C GLU A 14 -16.08 6.33 -4.12
N GLY A 15 -16.32 6.30 -2.81
CA GLY A 15 -17.03 5.24 -2.12
C GLY A 15 -16.46 3.84 -2.40
N VAL A 16 -17.35 2.91 -2.76
CA VAL A 16 -17.00 1.50 -3.02
C VAL A 16 -16.03 1.32 -4.19
N THR A 17 -15.98 2.26 -5.13
CA THR A 17 -15.05 2.20 -6.27
C THR A 17 -13.61 2.34 -5.80
N ALA A 18 -13.34 3.19 -4.81
CA ALA A 18 -12.00 3.30 -4.22
C ALA A 18 -11.58 1.98 -3.54
N LEU A 19 -12.53 1.29 -2.89
CA LEU A 19 -12.27 -0.01 -2.26
C LEU A 19 -12.01 -1.11 -3.29
N ALA A 20 -12.77 -1.13 -4.39
CA ALA A 20 -12.53 -2.03 -5.52
C ALA A 20 -11.14 -1.79 -6.15
N GLY A 21 -10.72 -0.52 -6.24
CA GLY A 21 -9.37 -0.14 -6.66
C GLY A 21 -8.28 -0.78 -5.79
N TYR A 22 -8.42 -0.70 -4.47
CA TYR A 22 -7.53 -1.39 -3.52
C TYR A 22 -7.54 -2.91 -3.70
N GLY A 23 -8.72 -3.52 -3.80
CA GLY A 23 -8.85 -4.96 -4.02
C GLY A 23 -8.10 -5.45 -5.26
N GLY A 24 -8.19 -4.70 -6.37
CA GLY A 24 -7.44 -5.00 -7.59
C GLY A 24 -5.92 -4.90 -7.41
N ILE A 25 -5.44 -3.94 -6.60
CA ILE A 25 -4.02 -3.82 -6.26
C ILE A 25 -3.57 -5.05 -5.45
N PHE A 26 -4.30 -5.41 -4.40
CA PHE A 26 -3.96 -6.56 -3.55
C PHE A 26 -3.93 -7.87 -4.32
N GLN A 27 -4.90 -8.10 -5.21
CA GLN A 27 -4.93 -9.29 -6.05
C GLN A 27 -3.66 -9.40 -6.91
N ARG A 28 -3.18 -8.29 -7.45
CA ARG A 28 -1.93 -8.25 -8.23
C ARG A 28 -0.70 -8.44 -7.34
N ASN A 29 -0.68 -7.89 -6.12
CA ASN A 29 0.41 -8.14 -5.18
C ASN A 29 0.55 -9.64 -4.88
N VAL A 30 -0.55 -10.31 -4.52
CA VAL A 30 -0.57 -11.75 -4.22
C VAL A 30 -0.14 -12.57 -5.42
N ARG A 31 -0.69 -12.29 -6.62
CA ARG A 31 -0.34 -13.03 -7.84
C ARG A 31 1.15 -12.91 -8.20
N ASN A 32 1.78 -11.79 -7.85
CA ASN A 32 3.19 -11.52 -8.15
C ASN A 32 4.14 -11.92 -7.02
N SER A 33 3.63 -12.35 -5.86
CA SER A 33 4.45 -12.75 -4.72
C SER A 33 5.28 -13.98 -5.06
N GLY A 34 6.60 -13.90 -4.83
CA GLY A 34 7.55 -14.94 -5.23
C GLY A 34 7.82 -15.04 -6.74
N VAL A 35 7.18 -14.21 -7.58
CA VAL A 35 7.39 -14.21 -9.05
C VAL A 35 8.32 -13.08 -9.46
N ILE A 36 8.07 -11.86 -8.95
CA ILE A 36 8.95 -10.71 -9.14
C ILE A 36 9.20 -10.05 -7.78
N PRO A 37 10.36 -9.41 -7.56
CA PRO A 37 10.59 -8.65 -6.33
C PRO A 37 9.64 -7.45 -6.27
N GLN A 38 8.94 -7.31 -5.15
CA GLN A 38 8.03 -6.23 -4.82
C GLN A 38 8.59 -5.48 -3.61
N ILE A 39 8.86 -4.19 -3.78
CA ILE A 39 9.45 -3.34 -2.75
C ILE A 39 8.52 -2.17 -2.49
N SER A 40 8.18 -1.92 -1.23
CA SER A 40 7.40 -0.76 -0.79
C SER A 40 8.27 0.18 0.04
N VAL A 41 8.21 1.47 -0.27
CA VAL A 41 8.91 2.52 0.46
C VAL A 41 7.90 3.55 0.95
N MET A 42 7.77 3.66 2.28
CA MET A 42 6.86 4.59 2.93
C MET A 42 7.57 5.93 3.09
N MET A 43 7.12 6.93 2.33
CA MET A 43 7.70 8.28 2.28
C MET A 43 6.85 9.31 3.03
N GLY A 44 5.63 8.94 3.41
CA GLY A 44 4.69 9.76 4.19
C GLY A 44 3.63 8.88 4.88
N PRO A 45 2.42 9.41 5.15
CA PRO A 45 1.33 8.63 5.71
C PRO A 45 0.93 7.46 4.81
N CYS A 46 0.57 6.34 5.41
CA CYS A 46 -0.11 5.23 4.74
C CYS A 46 -1.13 4.62 5.69
N ALA A 47 -2.36 5.11 5.59
CA ALA A 47 -3.41 4.83 6.55
C ALA A 47 -4.48 3.88 6.00
N GLY A 48 -5.05 3.07 6.90
CA GLY A 48 -6.18 2.21 6.62
C GLY A 48 -5.88 1.19 5.53
N GLY A 49 -6.76 1.11 4.52
CA GLY A 49 -6.64 0.11 3.45
C GLY A 49 -5.31 0.15 2.68
N ALA A 50 -4.68 1.33 2.57
CA ALA A 50 -3.42 1.46 1.86
C ALA A 50 -2.28 0.61 2.46
N ALA A 51 -2.30 0.38 3.77
CA ALA A 51 -1.25 -0.36 4.48
C ALA A 51 -1.20 -1.86 4.10
N TYR A 52 -2.28 -2.42 3.54
CA TYR A 52 -2.31 -3.82 3.15
C TYR A 52 -1.46 -4.13 1.91
N SER A 53 -1.30 -3.20 0.97
CA SER A 53 -0.47 -3.47 -0.21
C SER A 53 1.02 -3.63 0.17
N PRO A 54 1.65 -2.71 0.92
CA PRO A 54 3.00 -2.91 1.45
C PRO A 54 3.15 -4.18 2.29
N ALA A 55 2.14 -4.55 3.09
CA ALA A 55 2.15 -5.78 3.88
C ALA A 55 2.20 -7.08 3.03
N LEU A 56 1.86 -7.00 1.73
CA LEU A 56 1.91 -8.10 0.78
C LEU A 56 3.17 -8.08 -0.10
N THR A 57 4.04 -7.08 0.05
CA THR A 57 5.31 -6.97 -0.69
C THR A 57 6.46 -7.62 0.05
N ASP A 58 7.57 -7.90 -0.65
CA ASP A 58 8.69 -8.66 -0.09
C ASP A 58 9.54 -7.83 0.88
N PHE A 59 9.66 -6.52 0.65
CA PHE A 59 10.42 -5.61 1.48
C PHE A 59 9.69 -4.30 1.72
N VAL A 60 9.69 -3.85 2.97
CA VAL A 60 9.10 -2.57 3.39
C VAL A 60 10.16 -1.70 4.04
N PHE A 61 10.41 -0.52 3.47
CA PHE A 61 11.28 0.51 4.03
C PHE A 61 10.46 1.71 4.46
N MET A 62 10.85 2.36 5.56
CA MET A 62 10.14 3.52 6.11
C MET A 62 11.11 4.66 6.40
N VAL A 63 10.75 5.89 6.03
CA VAL A 63 11.52 7.07 6.38
C VAL A 63 11.24 7.48 7.81
N ARG A 64 12.27 7.47 8.65
CA ARG A 64 12.19 7.85 10.07
C ARG A 64 11.73 9.30 10.21
N GLY A 65 10.77 9.54 11.09
CA GLY A 65 10.30 10.88 11.44
C GLY A 65 9.27 11.48 10.49
N THR A 66 9.12 10.96 9.28
CA THR A 66 8.18 11.52 8.28
C THR A 66 7.14 10.52 7.77
N SER A 67 7.36 9.21 7.90
CA SER A 67 6.41 8.19 7.45
C SER A 67 5.67 7.52 8.62
N GLN A 68 4.42 7.10 8.38
CA GLN A 68 3.64 6.28 9.31
C GLN A 68 2.83 5.23 8.54
N MET A 69 2.62 4.07 9.16
CA MET A 69 1.74 3.04 8.62
C MET A 69 0.89 2.44 9.75
N PHE A 70 -0.44 2.47 9.60
CA PHE A 70 -1.38 1.99 10.62
C PHE A 70 -2.75 1.70 10.00
N ILE A 71 -3.55 0.85 10.65
CA ILE A 71 -4.93 0.57 10.25
C ILE A 71 -5.88 1.57 10.92
N THR A 72 -5.91 1.58 12.25
CA THR A 72 -6.68 2.51 13.09
C THR A 72 -5.92 2.77 14.38
#